data_AF-A0A9X2FRD2-F1
#
_entry.id   AF-A0A9X2FRD2-F1
#
_cell.length_a   1.000
_cell.length_b   1.000
_cell.length_c   1.000
_cell.angle_alpha   90.00
_cell.angle_beta   90.00
_cell.angle_gamma   90.00
#
_symmetry.space_group_name_H-M   'P 1'
#
loop_
_entity.id
_entity.type
_entity.pdbx_description
1 polymer ?
#
loop_
_entity_poly.entity_id
_entity_poly.type
_entity_poly.pdbx_seq_one_letter_code
_entity_poly.pdbx_strand_id
1 'polypeptide(L)'
;MTTDLEFLDNFGFDVESLEDVVRFDPIWEVWEQFGSFQDIKRSPRPGEHGVFEISDSDKNHSLSFLLPFDETGALSGPGRIALESREEEIESQELDMAVSREIWVEIEDDIRDALPQLGWESRPGNDGFCLADHRYWVQKYATVTASPESSA
;
A
#
# COMPACT_ATOMS: atom_id res chain seq x y z
N MET A 1 19.47 10.97 -9.21
CA MET A 1 18.65 10.50 -8.09
C MET A 1 17.61 11.59 -7.94
N THR A 2 16.33 11.26 -8.09
CA THR A 2 15.25 12.21 -7.80
C THR A 2 15.23 12.35 -6.28
N THR A 3 15.22 13.57 -5.75
CA THR A 3 15.04 13.78 -4.30
C THR A 3 13.56 13.65 -3.94
N ASP A 4 13.24 13.41 -2.68
CA ASP A 4 11.85 13.28 -2.19
C ASP A 4 11.02 14.51 -2.60
N LEU A 5 11.60 15.72 -2.43
CA LEU A 5 10.97 16.99 -2.84
C LEU A 5 10.70 17.05 -4.35
N GLU A 6 11.62 16.57 -5.19
CA GLU A 6 11.39 16.53 -6.64
C GLU A 6 10.31 15.51 -7.03
N PHE A 7 10.12 14.42 -6.26
CA PHE A 7 9.04 13.47 -6.49
C PHE A 7 7.68 14.09 -6.17
N LEU A 8 7.54 14.70 -4.98
CA LEU A 8 6.31 15.35 -4.54
C LEU A 8 5.92 16.51 -5.46
N ASP A 9 6.88 17.35 -5.88
CA ASP A 9 6.63 18.45 -6.83
C ASP A 9 6.10 17.96 -8.19
N ASN A 10 6.52 16.77 -8.64
CA ASN A 10 6.09 16.19 -9.91
C ASN A 10 4.69 15.56 -9.82
N PHE A 11 4.30 15.07 -8.64
CA PHE A 11 3.01 14.41 -8.42
C PHE A 11 1.92 15.36 -7.95
N GLY A 12 2.29 16.43 -7.25
CA GLY A 12 1.35 17.40 -6.69
C GLY A 12 0.65 16.93 -5.41
N PHE A 13 1.06 15.80 -4.83
CA PHE A 13 0.56 15.29 -3.55
C PHE A 13 1.73 14.99 -2.60
N ASP A 14 1.64 15.51 -1.38
CA ASP A 14 2.39 15.04 -0.22
C ASP A 14 1.48 14.21 0.71
N VAL A 15 2.05 13.71 1.82
CA VAL A 15 1.33 12.85 2.77
C VAL A 15 0.09 13.55 3.35
N GLU A 16 0.23 14.83 3.74
CA GLU A 16 -0.87 15.63 4.31
C GLU A 16 -1.96 15.91 3.27
N SER A 17 -1.58 16.28 2.04
CA SER A 17 -2.53 16.56 0.97
C SER A 17 -3.30 15.31 0.55
N LEU A 18 -2.64 14.14 0.51
CA LEU A 18 -3.32 12.88 0.23
C LEU A 18 -4.22 12.47 1.40
N GLU A 19 -3.83 12.73 2.64
CA GLU A 19 -4.69 12.48 3.81
C GLU A 19 -5.98 13.28 3.73
N ASP A 20 -5.89 14.57 3.43
CA ASP A 20 -7.06 15.43 3.27
C ASP A 20 -8.00 14.87 2.19
N VAL A 21 -7.48 14.50 1.02
CA VAL A 21 -8.30 13.93 -0.06
C VAL A 21 -8.94 12.59 0.36
N VAL A 22 -8.16 11.68 0.94
CA VAL A 22 -8.68 10.38 1.45
C VAL A 22 -9.75 10.56 2.53
N ARG A 23 -9.65 11.62 3.33
CA ARG A 23 -10.57 11.88 4.44
C ARG A 23 -11.89 12.48 3.98
N PHE A 24 -11.87 13.31 2.95
CA PHE A 24 -13.03 14.12 2.57
C PHE A 24 -13.72 13.66 1.27
N ASP A 25 -13.03 12.90 0.44
CA ASP A 25 -13.55 12.44 -0.85
C ASP A 25 -13.85 10.92 -0.83
N PRO A 26 -14.86 10.46 -1.59
CA PRO A 26 -15.11 9.04 -1.78
C PRO A 26 -13.90 8.32 -2.37
N ILE A 27 -13.69 7.05 -2.00
CA ILE A 27 -12.43 6.34 -2.34
C ILE A 27 -12.21 6.17 -3.85
N TRP A 28 -13.30 6.13 -4.63
CA TRP A 28 -13.22 6.08 -6.09
C TRP A 28 -12.72 7.40 -6.69
N GLU A 29 -13.04 8.55 -6.07
CA GLU A 29 -12.51 9.86 -6.49
C GLU A 29 -11.02 9.97 -6.12
N VAL A 30 -10.62 9.47 -4.96
CA VAL A 30 -9.21 9.37 -4.57
C VAL A 30 -8.41 8.59 -5.62
N TRP A 31 -8.94 7.44 -6.07
CA TRP A 31 -8.34 6.66 -7.15
C TRP A 31 -8.19 7.48 -8.44
N GLU A 32 -9.23 8.19 -8.88
CA GLU A 32 -9.17 8.99 -10.09
C GLU A 32 -8.24 10.20 -10.01
N GLN A 33 -8.11 10.82 -8.82
CA GLN A 33 -7.33 12.04 -8.62
C GLN A 33 -5.84 11.77 -8.38
N PHE A 34 -5.52 10.69 -7.65
CA PHE A 34 -4.16 10.42 -7.18
C PHE A 34 -3.59 9.11 -7.74
N GLY A 35 -4.39 8.05 -7.86
CA GLY A 35 -3.84 6.73 -8.07
C GLY A 35 -3.39 6.45 -9.50
N SER A 36 -2.16 5.96 -9.65
CA SER A 36 -1.71 5.31 -10.89
C SER A 36 -1.74 3.78 -10.80
N PHE A 37 -1.82 3.25 -9.58
CA PHE A 37 -1.99 1.84 -9.27
C PHE A 37 -3.01 1.62 -8.14
N GLN A 38 -3.92 0.66 -8.34
CA GLN A 38 -4.89 0.23 -7.34
C GLN A 38 -4.98 -1.29 -7.35
N ASP A 39 -4.96 -1.90 -6.17
CA ASP A 39 -5.02 -3.35 -6.04
C ASP A 39 -5.54 -3.80 -4.67
N ILE A 40 -6.00 -5.05 -4.61
CA ILE A 40 -6.35 -5.77 -3.39
C ILE A 40 -5.45 -7.01 -3.32
N LYS A 41 -4.48 -7.00 -2.41
CA LYS A 41 -3.39 -7.99 -2.39
C LYS A 41 -3.02 -8.45 -0.99
N ARG A 42 -2.19 -9.51 -0.92
CA ARG A 42 -1.62 -9.97 0.36
C ARG A 42 -0.68 -8.91 0.91
N SER A 43 -0.79 -8.59 2.20
CA SER A 43 0.09 -7.62 2.83
C SER A 43 1.49 -8.22 3.06
N PRO A 44 2.57 -7.51 2.72
CA PRO A 44 3.92 -7.94 3.07
C PRO A 44 4.19 -7.80 4.58
N ARG A 45 3.46 -6.92 5.28
CA ARG A 45 3.68 -6.60 6.69
C ARG A 45 3.37 -7.79 7.60
N PRO A 46 4.20 -8.06 8.63
CA PRO A 46 3.89 -9.06 9.64
C PRO A 46 2.58 -8.73 10.38
N GLY A 47 1.68 -9.71 10.49
CA GLY A 47 0.42 -9.57 11.23
C GLY A 47 -0.75 -9.03 10.40
N GLU A 48 -0.53 -8.52 9.19
CA GLU A 48 -1.59 -8.14 8.26
C GLU A 48 -1.88 -9.30 7.29
N HIS A 49 -3.16 -9.55 6.98
CA HIS A 49 -3.54 -10.58 6.01
C HIS A 49 -3.50 -10.04 4.59
N GLY A 50 -4.19 -8.93 4.36
CA GLY A 50 -4.29 -8.27 3.06
C GLY A 50 -4.42 -6.76 3.22
N VAL A 51 -4.29 -6.07 2.10
CA VAL A 51 -4.37 -4.61 2.04
C VAL A 51 -5.06 -4.20 0.74
N PHE A 52 -5.93 -3.20 0.85
CA PHE A 52 -6.37 -2.42 -0.30
C PHE A 52 -5.39 -1.27 -0.48
N GLU A 53 -4.90 -1.08 -1.70
CA GLU A 53 -3.90 -0.08 -2.04
C GLU A 53 -4.43 0.88 -3.09
N ILE A 54 -4.14 2.15 -2.88
CA ILE A 54 -4.03 3.14 -3.95
C ILE A 54 -2.64 3.74 -3.84
N SER A 55 -1.85 3.70 -4.90
CA SER A 55 -0.52 4.27 -4.90
C SER A 55 -0.20 4.94 -6.22
N ASP A 56 0.79 5.81 -6.16
CA ASP A 56 1.49 6.27 -7.33
C ASP A 56 3.00 6.29 -7.00
N SER A 57 3.82 5.95 -7.99
CA SER A 57 5.23 5.62 -7.76
C SER A 57 6.13 5.91 -8.95
N ASP A 58 7.38 6.20 -8.66
CA ASP A 58 8.47 6.22 -9.62
C ASP A 58 9.53 5.15 -9.25
N LYS A 59 10.66 5.12 -9.96
CA LYS A 59 11.73 4.14 -9.74
C LYS A 59 12.33 4.12 -8.32
N ASN A 60 12.19 5.20 -7.56
CA ASN A 60 12.82 5.42 -6.26
C ASN A 60 11.80 5.54 -5.11
N HIS A 61 10.64 6.14 -5.37
CA HIS A 61 9.67 6.51 -4.35
C HIS A 61 8.26 6.02 -4.67
N SER A 62 7.49 5.79 -3.62
CA SER A 62 6.05 5.55 -3.68
C SER A 62 5.36 6.41 -2.64
N LEU A 63 4.32 7.12 -3.05
CA LEU A 63 3.29 7.62 -2.14
C LEU A 63 2.12 6.63 -2.23
N SER A 64 1.57 6.25 -1.09
CA SER A 64 0.51 5.23 -1.06
C SER A 64 -0.47 5.47 0.06
N PHE A 65 -1.73 5.12 -0.20
CA PHE A 65 -2.76 4.84 0.78
C PHE A 65 -2.97 3.32 0.87
N LEU A 66 -3.00 2.79 2.09
CA LEU A 66 -3.08 1.36 2.38
C LEU A 66 -4.12 1.10 3.48
N LEU A 67 -5.12 0.28 3.22
CA LEU A 67 -6.16 -0.10 4.19
C LEU A 67 -6.11 -1.60 4.51
N PRO A 68 -5.67 -2.00 5.73
CA PRO A 68 -5.44 -3.40 6.05
C PRO A 68 -6.74 -4.14 6.41
N PHE A 69 -6.84 -5.40 5.98
CA PHE A 69 -7.95 -6.30 6.33
C PHE A 69 -7.45 -7.68 6.77
N ASP A 70 -8.34 -8.45 7.41
CA ASP A 70 -8.07 -9.79 7.95
C ASP A 70 -8.46 -10.94 6.99
N GLU A 71 -8.33 -12.19 7.45
CA GLU A 71 -8.68 -13.40 6.68
C GLU A 71 -10.14 -13.47 6.23
N THR A 72 -11.02 -12.69 6.86
CA THR A 72 -12.45 -12.61 6.55
C THR A 72 -12.81 -11.40 5.71
N GLY A 73 -11.84 -10.53 5.38
CA GLY A 73 -12.04 -9.26 4.69
C GLY A 73 -12.48 -8.13 5.60
N ALA A 74 -12.51 -8.33 6.92
CA ALA A 74 -12.85 -7.28 7.88
C ALA A 74 -11.67 -6.33 8.09
N LEU A 75 -11.97 -5.04 8.31
CA LEU A 75 -10.98 -4.03 8.66
C LEU A 75 -10.17 -4.48 9.89
N SER A 76 -8.85 -4.57 9.74
CA SER A 76 -7.96 -5.15 10.76
C SER A 76 -7.08 -4.12 11.47
N GLY A 77 -7.09 -2.87 11.02
CA GLY A 77 -6.34 -1.76 11.60
C GLY A 77 -6.68 -0.43 10.92
N PRO A 78 -6.04 0.67 11.31
CA PRO A 78 -6.21 1.96 10.65
C PRO A 78 -5.65 1.91 9.23
N GLY A 79 -6.25 2.69 8.34
CA GLY A 79 -5.63 3.03 7.07
C GLY A 79 -4.36 3.84 7.32
N ARG A 80 -3.41 3.76 6.40
CA ARG A 80 -2.16 4.50 6.47
C ARG A 80 -1.86 5.18 5.16
N ILE A 81 -1.21 6.33 5.23
CA ILE A 81 -0.60 6.99 4.10
C ILE A 81 0.90 7.02 4.35
N ALA A 82 1.69 6.64 3.36
CA ALA A 82 3.13 6.58 3.50
C ALA A 82 3.82 7.05 2.23
N LEU A 83 4.82 7.92 2.42
CA LEU A 83 5.86 8.21 1.46
C LEU A 83 7.06 7.34 1.80
N GLU A 84 7.48 6.51 0.87
CA GLU A 84 8.56 5.56 1.08
C GLU A 84 9.55 5.59 -0.08
N SER A 85 10.80 5.26 0.23
CA SER A 85 11.79 4.85 -0.75
C SER A 85 11.82 3.32 -0.86
N ARG A 86 12.71 2.80 -1.71
CA ARG A 86 12.93 1.34 -1.80
C ARG A 86 13.46 0.72 -0.50
N GLU A 87 14.10 1.52 0.36
CA GLU A 87 14.84 1.01 1.53
C GLU A 87 14.16 1.37 2.86
N GLU A 88 13.48 2.51 2.91
CA GLU A 88 12.92 3.03 4.16
C GLU A 88 11.61 3.79 3.96
N GLU A 89 10.86 3.88 5.06
CA GLU A 89 9.71 4.75 5.19
C GLU A 89 10.21 6.16 5.53
N ILE A 90 9.92 7.13 4.66
CA ILE A 90 10.39 8.52 4.82
C ILE A 90 9.44 9.28 5.74
N GLU A 91 8.14 9.15 5.45
CA GLU A 91 7.07 9.77 6.22
C GLU A 91 5.82 8.88 6.17
N SER A 92 5.12 8.79 7.29
CA SER A 92 3.88 8.03 7.36
C SER A 92 2.90 8.62 8.37
N GLN A 93 1.62 8.40 8.07
CA GLN A 93 0.52 8.85 8.91
C GLN A 93 -0.59 7.79 8.94
N GLU A 94 -1.07 7.49 10.15
CA GLU A 94 -2.25 6.65 10.33
C GLU A 94 -3.51 7.51 10.29
N LEU A 95 -4.53 7.01 9.62
CA LEU A 95 -5.86 7.58 9.65
C LEU A 95 -6.57 7.23 10.94
N ASP A 96 -7.51 8.08 11.33
CA ASP A 96 -8.47 7.74 12.37
C ASP A 96 -9.26 6.47 11.98
N MET A 97 -9.52 5.61 12.98
CA MET A 97 -10.31 4.39 12.76
C MET A 97 -11.73 4.66 12.24
N ALA A 98 -12.29 5.84 12.53
CA ALA A 98 -13.60 6.24 12.01
C ALA A 98 -13.56 6.43 10.49
N VAL A 99 -12.60 7.21 10.00
CA VAL A 99 -12.36 7.43 8.56
C VAL A 99 -12.03 6.10 7.88
N SER A 100 -11.12 5.32 8.46
CA SER A 100 -10.73 4.00 7.94
C SER A 100 -11.94 3.07 7.77
N ARG A 101 -12.92 3.16 8.67
CA ARG A 101 -14.15 2.36 8.62
C ARG A 101 -15.10 2.84 7.52
N GLU A 102 -15.21 4.14 7.31
CA GLU A 102 -16.04 4.70 6.23
C GLU A 102 -15.51 4.23 4.88
N ILE A 103 -14.20 4.34 4.66
CA ILE A 103 -13.53 3.84 3.46
C ILE A 103 -13.73 2.33 3.30
N TRP A 104 -13.56 1.54 4.37
CA TRP A 104 -13.76 0.09 4.32
C TRP A 104 -15.18 -0.29 3.86
N VAL A 105 -16.22 0.42 4.33
CA VAL A 105 -17.60 0.17 3.90
C VAL A 105 -17.78 0.41 2.39
N GLU A 106 -17.04 1.33 1.79
CA GLU A 106 -17.10 1.57 0.34
C GLU A 106 -16.49 0.41 -0.46
N ILE A 107 -15.50 -0.30 0.08
CA ILE A 107 -14.73 -1.33 -0.65
C ILE A 107 -14.91 -2.75 -0.11
N GLU A 108 -15.76 -2.99 0.90
CA GLU A 108 -15.87 -4.29 1.57
C GLU A 108 -16.31 -5.42 0.62
N ASP A 109 -17.13 -5.09 -0.37
CA ASP A 109 -17.59 -6.04 -1.38
C ASP A 109 -16.46 -6.40 -2.35
N ASP A 110 -15.67 -5.41 -2.80
CA ASP A 110 -14.49 -5.64 -3.65
C ASP A 110 -13.44 -6.50 -2.94
N ILE A 111 -13.20 -6.24 -1.64
CA ILE A 111 -12.32 -7.08 -0.82
C ILE A 111 -12.83 -8.51 -0.81
N ARG A 112 -14.13 -8.70 -0.53
CA ARG A 112 -14.74 -10.02 -0.42
C ARG A 112 -14.65 -10.80 -1.74
N ASP A 113 -14.82 -10.12 -2.87
CA ASP A 113 -14.71 -10.71 -4.20
C ASP A 113 -13.25 -11.06 -4.55
N ALA A 114 -12.27 -10.30 -4.05
CA ALA A 114 -10.85 -10.55 -4.25
C ALA A 114 -10.28 -11.65 -3.35
N LEU A 115 -10.83 -11.90 -2.15
CA LEU A 115 -10.32 -12.87 -1.16
C LEU A 115 -9.95 -14.25 -1.76
N PRO A 116 -10.76 -14.89 -2.64
CA PRO A 116 -10.44 -16.21 -3.19
C PRO A 116 -9.21 -16.23 -4.10
N GLN A 117 -8.82 -15.07 -4.62
CA GLN A 117 -7.75 -14.91 -5.60
C GLN A 117 -6.57 -14.11 -5.04
N LEU A 118 -6.57 -13.84 -3.73
CA LEU A 118 -5.62 -12.93 -3.08
C LEU A 118 -4.18 -13.41 -3.27
N GLY A 119 -3.47 -12.73 -4.17
CA GLY A 119 -2.11 -13.05 -4.58
C GLY A 119 -1.06 -12.29 -3.76
N TRP A 120 0.14 -12.87 -3.70
CA TRP A 120 1.34 -12.07 -3.46
C TRP A 120 1.62 -11.26 -4.73
N GLU A 121 2.06 -10.01 -4.59
CA GLU A 121 2.55 -9.23 -5.72
C GLU A 121 3.61 -10.00 -6.51
N SER A 122 3.73 -9.69 -7.80
CA SER A 122 4.87 -10.16 -8.58
C SER A 122 6.12 -9.52 -7.96
N ARG A 123 7.05 -10.36 -7.49
CA ARG A 123 8.31 -10.04 -6.78
C ARG A 123 8.82 -8.60 -7.00
N PRO A 124 9.30 -7.87 -5.96
CA PRO A 124 10.06 -6.63 -6.13
C PRO A 124 11.31 -6.96 -6.96
N GLY A 125 11.21 -6.68 -8.25
CA GLY A 125 11.98 -7.41 -9.25
C GLY A 125 12.45 -6.48 -10.35
N ASN A 126 13.25 -5.47 -10.00
CA ASN A 126 13.93 -4.60 -10.97
C ASN A 126 13.01 -3.81 -11.92
N ASP A 127 11.71 -3.83 -11.64
CA ASP A 127 10.70 -3.05 -12.35
C ASP A 127 10.94 -1.58 -12.01
N GLY A 128 10.78 -0.71 -12.99
CA GLY A 128 11.13 0.71 -12.92
C GLY A 128 10.29 1.54 -11.93
N PHE A 129 9.68 0.90 -10.94
CA PHE A 129 8.78 1.46 -9.95
C PHE A 129 9.12 0.94 -8.53
N CYS A 130 8.99 1.83 -7.56
CA CYS A 130 8.97 1.53 -6.14
C CYS A 130 7.57 1.06 -5.77
N LEU A 131 7.46 0.13 -4.84
CA LEU A 131 6.16 -0.43 -4.43
C LEU A 131 5.80 0.15 -3.07
N ALA A 132 4.52 0.23 -2.75
CA ALA A 132 4.11 0.47 -1.37
C ALA A 132 4.62 -0.67 -0.48
N ASP A 133 5.08 -0.35 0.73
CA ASP A 133 5.73 -1.26 1.67
C ASP A 133 6.94 -2.00 1.05
N HIS A 134 7.68 -1.37 0.12
CA HIS A 134 8.78 -2.00 -0.64
C HIS A 134 9.77 -2.73 0.28
N ARG A 135 10.13 -2.11 1.42
CA ARG A 135 11.04 -2.67 2.41
C ARG A 135 10.55 -4.01 2.96
N TYR A 136 9.25 -4.13 3.23
CA TYR A 136 8.65 -5.37 3.74
C TYR A 136 8.59 -6.44 2.67
N TRP A 137 8.32 -6.06 1.42
CA TRP A 137 8.44 -6.98 0.30
C TRP A 137 9.86 -7.52 0.17
N VAL A 138 10.88 -6.66 0.16
CA VAL A 138 12.30 -7.08 0.11
C VAL A 138 12.64 -8.04 1.25
N GLN A 139 12.27 -7.71 2.49
CA GLN A 139 12.51 -8.58 3.66
C GLN A 139 11.81 -9.94 3.51
N LYS A 140 10.56 -9.94 3.06
CA LYS A 140 9.78 -11.15 2.85
C LYS A 140 10.42 -12.05 1.80
N TYR A 141 10.79 -11.50 0.65
CA TYR A 141 11.45 -12.27 -0.40
C TYR A 141 12.86 -12.70 -0.02
N ALA A 142 13.63 -11.88 0.69
CA ALA A 142 14.92 -12.28 1.23
C ALA A 142 14.77 -13.52 2.13
N THR A 143 13.77 -13.53 3.01
CA THR A 143 13.46 -14.67 3.90
C THR A 143 13.03 -15.91 3.10
N VAL A 144 12.20 -15.74 2.06
CA VAL A 144 11.80 -16.83 1.15
C VAL A 144 13.00 -17.39 0.37
N THR A 145 13.92 -16.54 -0.09
CA THR A 145 15.13 -16.96 -0.82
C THR A 145 16.24 -17.49 0.07
N ALA A 146 16.25 -17.14 1.36
CA ALA A 146 17.15 -17.68 2.38
C ALA A 146 16.67 -19.00 2.98
N SER A 147 15.48 -19.49 2.57
CA SER A 147 14.95 -20.81 2.94
C SER A 147 15.11 -21.91 1.86
N PRO A 148 16.26 -22.09 1.16
CA PRO A 148 16.56 -23.38 0.58
C PRO A 148 17.20 -24.25 1.68
N GLU A 149 16.62 -25.43 1.89
CA GLU A 149 17.07 -26.50 2.80
C GLU A 149 16.63 -26.41 4.26
N SER A 150 15.43 -26.93 4.53
CA SER A 150 15.31 -28.07 5.43
C SER A 150 13.98 -28.77 5.23
N SER A 151 13.97 -29.85 4.46
CA SER A 151 13.19 -31.07 4.74
C SER A 151 13.51 -32.16 3.72
N ALA A 152 14.21 -33.18 4.23
CA ALA A 152 14.34 -34.58 3.78
C ALA A 152 15.12 -34.87 2.48
#